data_AF-A0A956HZ68-F1
#
_entry.id   AF-A0A956HZ68-F1
#
_cell.length_a   1.000
_cell.length_b   1.000
_cell.length_c   1.000
_cell.angle_alpha   90.00
_cell.angle_beta   90.00
_cell.angle_gamma   90.00
#
_symmetry.space_group_name_H-M   'P 1'
#
loop_
_entity.id
_entity.type
_entity.pdbx_description
1 polymer ?
#
loop_
_entity_poly.entity_id
_entity_poly.type
_entity_poly.pdbx_seq_one_letter_code
_entity_poly.pdbx_strand_id
1 'polypeptide(L)'
;DRSRAVYAAHFYPPAVELGLRYDGDGARLGAHMDRTVADATRLDMPLVVTEFGVHERTPGAMEFLRDTYEALDARRQSAFLWQASPHSGHRFWNGAYEYNGLAEAVARPYPTNVAGEPIAWTWNRTAGVFECTYRSASRGRTSFALPCLAFPAGAQVFLDGNVFAEPGPRLTIEESEAKTRHVRVERI
;
A
#
# COMPACT_ATOMS: atom_id res chain seq x y z
N ASP A 1 15.06 11.52 25.93
CA ASP A 1 14.30 10.46 25.24
C ASP A 1 13.28 11.04 24.29
N ARG A 2 13.18 10.52 23.06
CA ARG A 2 12.05 10.83 22.18
C ARG A 2 10.87 9.95 22.56
N SER A 3 9.67 10.53 22.59
CA SER A 3 8.42 9.78 22.76
C SER A 3 8.33 8.68 21.70
N ARG A 4 7.88 7.48 22.08
CA ARG A 4 7.55 6.38 21.16
C ARG A 4 6.06 6.35 20.82
N ALA A 5 5.37 7.48 20.99
CA ALA A 5 3.97 7.63 20.61
C ALA A 5 3.81 7.73 19.09
N VAL A 6 2.64 7.33 18.62
CA VAL A 6 2.23 7.37 17.21
C VAL A 6 0.83 7.99 17.18
N TYR A 7 0.60 8.90 16.24
CA TYR A 7 -0.74 9.40 15.95
C TYR A 7 -1.52 8.32 15.19
N ALA A 8 -2.56 7.78 15.82
CA ALA A 8 -3.39 6.70 15.30
C ALA A 8 -4.74 7.26 14.85
N ALA A 9 -4.95 7.34 13.55
CA ALA A 9 -6.14 7.94 12.97
C ALA A 9 -7.02 6.91 12.26
N HIS A 10 -8.33 7.13 12.29
CA HIS A 10 -9.26 6.42 11.42
C HIS A 10 -9.53 7.29 10.19
N PHE A 11 -9.77 6.65 9.05
CA PHE A 11 -10.03 7.33 7.79
C PHE A 11 -11.30 6.78 7.14
N TYR A 12 -12.37 7.57 7.22
CA TYR A 12 -13.68 7.22 6.66
C TYR A 12 -14.33 8.46 6.02
N PRO A 13 -14.26 8.60 4.68
CA PRO A 13 -15.04 9.62 4.00
C PRO A 13 -16.54 9.42 4.28
N PRO A 14 -17.28 10.46 4.73
CA PRO A 14 -18.66 10.29 5.21
C PRO A 14 -19.61 9.60 4.23
N ALA A 15 -19.49 9.88 2.92
CA ALA A 15 -20.32 9.23 1.91
C ALA A 15 -20.08 7.71 1.86
N VAL A 16 -18.80 7.30 1.85
CA VAL A 16 -18.40 5.88 1.80
C VAL A 16 -18.84 5.16 3.06
N GLU A 17 -18.67 5.80 4.22
CA GLU A 17 -19.08 5.26 5.53
C GLU A 17 -20.59 5.03 5.62
N LEU A 18 -21.38 5.96 5.09
CA LEU A 18 -22.84 5.83 5.01
C LEU A 18 -23.32 4.84 3.93
N GLY A 19 -22.39 4.12 3.27
CA GLY A 19 -22.70 3.18 2.19
C GLY A 19 -23.14 3.84 0.89
N LEU A 20 -22.97 5.16 0.77
CA LEU A 20 -23.21 5.91 -0.46
C LEU A 20 -22.05 5.69 -1.43
N ARG A 21 -22.31 5.93 -2.72
CA ARG A 21 -21.33 5.78 -3.80
C ARG A 21 -20.03 6.55 -3.50
N TYR A 22 -18.90 5.91 -3.75
CA TYR A 22 -17.64 6.61 -3.98
C TYR A 22 -17.65 7.19 -5.41
N ASP A 23 -17.35 8.48 -5.53
CA ASP A 23 -17.50 9.24 -6.77
C ASP A 23 -16.22 9.35 -7.62
N GLY A 24 -15.14 8.65 -7.24
CA GLY A 24 -13.88 8.65 -7.97
C GLY A 24 -13.05 9.92 -7.79
N ASP A 25 -13.42 10.81 -6.87
CA ASP A 25 -12.69 12.06 -6.61
C ASP A 25 -11.48 11.80 -5.70
N GLY A 26 -10.41 11.27 -6.29
CA GLY A 26 -9.14 11.02 -5.61
C GLY A 26 -8.49 12.28 -5.04
N ALA A 27 -8.72 13.46 -5.62
CA ALA A 27 -8.20 14.73 -5.10
C ALA A 27 -8.88 15.10 -3.78
N ARG A 28 -10.20 14.99 -3.70
CA ARG A 28 -10.95 15.21 -2.46
C ARG A 28 -10.63 14.16 -1.41
N LEU A 29 -10.42 12.91 -1.81
CA LEU A 29 -9.93 11.84 -0.93
C LEU A 29 -8.55 12.19 -0.33
N GLY A 30 -7.60 12.61 -1.17
CA GLY A 30 -6.28 13.05 -0.74
C GLY A 30 -6.33 14.24 0.20
N ALA A 31 -7.13 15.26 -0.11
CA ALA A 31 -7.33 16.42 0.76
C ALA A 31 -7.95 16.03 2.12
N HIS A 32 -8.75 14.97 2.16
CA HIS A 32 -9.24 14.41 3.43
C HIS A 32 -8.09 13.80 4.24
N MET A 33 -7.23 12.99 3.62
CA MET A 33 -6.05 12.40 4.27
C MET A 33 -5.05 13.45 4.75
N ASP A 34 -4.88 14.56 4.02
CA ASP A 34 -3.91 15.60 4.40
C ASP A 34 -4.21 16.24 5.76
N ARG A 35 -5.46 16.16 6.23
CA ARG A 35 -5.80 16.62 7.59
C ARG A 35 -5.16 15.75 8.68
N THR A 36 -5.11 14.43 8.50
CA THR A 36 -4.43 13.54 9.48
C THR A 36 -2.92 13.75 9.45
N VAL A 37 -2.34 14.00 8.27
CA VAL A 37 -0.93 14.37 8.11
C VAL A 37 -0.61 15.67 8.84
N ALA A 38 -1.47 16.70 8.67
CA ALA A 38 -1.28 17.99 9.33
C ALA A 38 -1.33 17.86 10.86
N ASP A 39 -2.25 17.06 11.39
CA ASP A 39 -2.33 16.80 12.83
C ASP A 39 -1.09 16.06 13.37
N ALA A 40 -0.67 14.99 12.71
CA ALA A 40 0.53 14.24 13.11
C ALA A 40 1.80 15.11 13.06
N THR A 41 1.91 15.95 12.03
CA THR A 41 3.02 16.90 11.87
C THR A 41 3.02 17.94 12.99
N ARG A 42 1.85 18.51 13.31
CA ARG A 42 1.68 19.46 14.42
C ARG A 42 2.06 18.86 15.77
N LEU A 43 1.91 17.55 15.93
CA LEU A 43 2.23 16.80 17.14
C LEU A 43 3.67 16.23 17.16
N ASP A 44 4.45 16.41 16.09
CA ASP A 44 5.77 15.78 15.90
C ASP A 44 5.74 14.26 16.12
N MET A 45 4.72 13.59 15.55
CA MET A 45 4.50 12.15 15.69
C MET A 45 4.46 11.44 14.34
N PRO A 46 4.96 10.18 14.27
CA PRO A 46 4.63 9.29 13.18
C PRO A 46 3.11 9.08 13.08
N LEU A 47 2.62 8.83 11.87
CA LEU A 47 1.20 8.61 11.59
C LEU A 47 0.97 7.20 11.07
N VAL A 48 -0.03 6.53 11.64
CA VAL A 48 -0.59 5.27 11.14
C VAL A 48 -2.10 5.43 11.02
N VAL A 49 -2.65 5.06 9.86
CA VAL A 49 -4.09 4.94 9.71
C VAL A 49 -4.51 3.58 10.28
N THR A 50 -5.06 3.58 11.50
CA THR A 50 -5.38 2.33 12.20
C THR A 50 -6.65 1.67 11.71
N GLU A 51 -7.53 2.42 11.06
CA GLU A 51 -8.73 1.86 10.43
C GLU A 51 -9.12 2.67 9.20
N PHE A 52 -9.43 1.96 8.13
CA PHE A 52 -10.18 2.45 6.99
C PHE A 52 -10.85 1.26 6.31
N GLY A 53 -11.83 1.49 5.46
CA GLY A 53 -12.40 0.44 4.64
C GLY A 53 -13.69 0.86 3.97
N VAL A 54 -14.28 -0.09 3.26
CA VAL A 54 -15.54 0.11 2.56
C VAL A 54 -16.33 -1.18 2.54
N HIS A 55 -17.65 -1.07 2.63
CA HIS A 55 -18.54 -2.20 2.49
C HIS A 55 -18.53 -2.72 1.04
N GLU A 56 -18.50 -4.04 0.82
CA GLU A 56 -18.38 -4.67 -0.51
C GLU A 56 -19.50 -4.27 -1.48
N ARG A 57 -20.66 -3.90 -0.93
CA ARG A 57 -21.84 -3.46 -1.70
C ARG A 57 -21.85 -1.97 -2.03
N THR A 58 -20.94 -1.17 -1.48
CA THR A 58 -20.87 0.25 -1.78
C THR A 58 -20.51 0.45 -3.26
N PRO A 59 -21.31 1.19 -4.05
CA PRO A 59 -20.94 1.48 -5.43
C PRO A 59 -19.60 2.22 -5.48
N GLY A 60 -18.64 1.71 -6.26
CA GLY A 60 -17.28 2.26 -6.31
C GLY A 60 -16.33 1.74 -5.21
N ALA A 61 -16.70 0.72 -4.43
CA ALA A 61 -15.86 0.20 -3.34
C ALA A 61 -14.42 -0.17 -3.77
N MET A 62 -14.26 -0.86 -4.91
CA MET A 62 -12.93 -1.23 -5.41
C MET A 62 -12.11 -0.02 -5.83
N GLU A 63 -12.76 0.99 -6.42
CA GLU A 63 -12.12 2.25 -6.83
C GLU A 63 -11.67 3.04 -5.61
N PHE A 64 -12.53 3.16 -4.59
CA PHE A 64 -12.18 3.75 -3.31
C PHE A 64 -10.92 3.13 -2.69
N LEU A 65 -10.85 1.79 -2.64
CA LEU A 65 -9.68 1.11 -2.08
C LEU A 65 -8.40 1.37 -2.89
N ARG A 66 -8.49 1.40 -4.23
CA ARG A 66 -7.34 1.69 -5.10
C ARG A 66 -6.84 3.12 -4.87
N ASP A 67 -7.72 4.11 -4.92
CA ASP A 67 -7.38 5.51 -4.73
C ASP A 67 -6.85 5.77 -3.31
N THR A 68 -7.41 5.08 -2.32
CA THR A 68 -6.93 5.15 -0.93
C THR A 68 -5.51 4.63 -0.82
N TYR A 69 -5.17 3.49 -1.41
CA TYR A 69 -3.80 2.97 -1.38
C TYR A 69 -2.82 3.80 -2.20
N GLU A 70 -3.24 4.38 -3.32
CA GLU A 70 -2.43 5.33 -4.07
C GLU A 70 -2.12 6.59 -3.25
N ALA A 71 -3.12 7.12 -2.55
CA ALA A 71 -2.96 8.27 -1.66
C ALA A 71 -2.05 7.96 -0.46
N LEU A 72 -2.13 6.75 0.11
CA LEU A 72 -1.24 6.26 1.16
C LEU A 72 0.21 6.13 0.66
N ASP A 73 0.40 5.57 -0.54
CA ASP A 73 1.71 5.39 -1.17
C ASP A 73 2.40 6.74 -1.43
N ALA A 74 1.66 7.70 -2.00
CA ALA A 74 2.16 9.06 -2.24
C ALA A 74 2.66 9.75 -0.95
N ARG A 75 2.10 9.38 0.21
CA ARG A 75 2.45 9.91 1.53
C ARG A 75 3.38 8.99 2.32
N ARG A 76 3.73 7.82 1.79
CA ARG A 76 4.49 6.75 2.46
C ARG A 76 3.88 6.35 3.81
N GLN A 77 2.55 6.30 3.87
CA GLN A 77 1.79 6.02 5.09
C GLN A 77 1.43 4.54 5.21
N SER A 78 1.51 4.00 6.42
CA SER A 78 0.98 2.68 6.74
C SER A 78 -0.49 2.75 7.14
N ALA A 79 -1.24 1.70 6.80
CA ALA A 79 -2.64 1.59 7.14
C ALA A 79 -3.06 0.16 7.45
N PHE A 80 -4.09 0.01 8.29
CA PHE A 80 -4.77 -1.24 8.55
C PHE A 80 -6.18 -1.17 7.98
N LEU A 81 -6.49 -2.09 7.06
CA LEU A 81 -7.84 -2.19 6.52
C LEU A 81 -8.76 -2.90 7.51
N TRP A 82 -9.91 -2.29 7.79
CA TRP A 82 -11.02 -2.91 8.48
C TRP A 82 -11.84 -3.73 7.47
N GLN A 83 -11.97 -5.05 7.60
CA GLN A 83 -11.41 -5.93 8.63
C GLN A 83 -11.26 -7.36 8.08
N ALA A 84 -10.42 -8.16 8.73
CA ALA A 84 -10.14 -9.55 8.34
C ALA A 84 -11.20 -10.57 8.83
N SER A 85 -12.46 -10.18 9.00
CA SER A 85 -13.54 -11.11 9.38
C SER A 85 -14.27 -11.65 8.14
N PRO A 86 -14.46 -12.98 8.03
CA PRO A 86 -15.15 -13.58 6.89
C PRO A 86 -16.66 -13.27 6.86
N HIS A 87 -17.23 -12.84 7.98
CA HIS A 87 -18.66 -12.52 8.12
C HIS A 87 -18.96 -11.02 8.02
N SER A 88 -17.95 -10.20 7.74
CA SER A 88 -18.08 -8.75 7.62
C SER A 88 -18.53 -8.34 6.22
N GLY A 89 -19.22 -7.21 6.11
CA GLY A 89 -19.42 -6.51 4.84
C GLY A 89 -18.13 -6.00 4.20
N HIS A 90 -17.02 -6.00 4.94
CA HIS A 90 -15.68 -5.61 4.47
C HIS A 90 -14.78 -6.82 4.14
N ARG A 91 -15.35 -8.03 4.07
CA ARG A 91 -14.62 -9.27 3.84
C ARG A 91 -13.89 -9.30 2.49
N PHE A 92 -12.84 -10.10 2.44
CA PHE A 92 -12.10 -10.40 1.22
C PHE A 92 -12.53 -11.67 0.51
N TRP A 93 -13.51 -12.39 1.06
CA TRP A 93 -13.94 -13.68 0.53
C TRP A 93 -15.39 -13.63 0.07
N ASN A 94 -15.69 -14.33 -1.03
CA ASN A 94 -17.05 -14.61 -1.46
C ASN A 94 -17.65 -15.80 -0.67
N GLY A 95 -18.89 -16.18 -0.96
CA GLY A 95 -19.57 -17.30 -0.31
C GLY A 95 -18.90 -18.68 -0.51
N ALA A 96 -17.98 -18.80 -1.48
CA ALA A 96 -17.19 -19.99 -1.75
C ALA A 96 -15.78 -19.93 -1.13
N TYR A 97 -15.49 -18.92 -0.30
CA TYR A 97 -14.15 -18.66 0.27
C TYR A 97 -13.06 -18.35 -0.76
N GLU A 98 -13.44 -17.83 -1.92
CA GLU A 98 -12.50 -17.30 -2.91
C GLU A 98 -12.33 -15.79 -2.72
N TYR A 99 -11.18 -15.25 -3.10
CA TYR A 99 -10.92 -13.81 -3.04
C TYR A 99 -11.93 -13.03 -3.89
N ASN A 100 -12.49 -11.95 -3.34
CA ASN A 100 -13.42 -11.07 -4.03
C ASN A 100 -12.72 -9.83 -4.61
N GLY A 101 -13.49 -8.95 -5.26
CA GLY A 101 -12.96 -7.73 -5.86
C GLY A 101 -12.29 -6.75 -4.87
N LEU A 102 -12.63 -6.78 -3.58
CA LEU A 102 -11.92 -5.99 -2.56
C LEU A 102 -10.51 -6.55 -2.33
N ALA A 103 -10.39 -7.87 -2.22
CA ALA A 103 -9.09 -8.54 -2.10
C ALA A 103 -8.18 -8.22 -3.29
N GLU A 104 -8.73 -8.27 -4.50
CA GLU A 104 -8.02 -7.85 -5.70
C GLU A 104 -7.61 -6.38 -5.64
N ALA A 105 -8.50 -5.49 -5.22
CA ALA A 105 -8.23 -4.05 -5.14
C ALA A 105 -7.08 -3.69 -4.19
N VAL A 106 -6.93 -4.43 -3.08
CA VAL A 106 -5.86 -4.20 -2.10
C VAL A 106 -4.59 -4.99 -2.39
N ALA A 107 -4.66 -6.06 -3.19
CA ALA A 107 -3.50 -6.85 -3.56
C ALA A 107 -2.53 -6.03 -4.40
N ARG A 108 -1.42 -5.60 -3.80
CA ARG A 108 -0.42 -4.76 -4.42
C ARG A 108 0.98 -5.03 -3.86
N PRO A 109 2.04 -4.86 -4.66
CA PRO A 109 3.39 -4.81 -4.17
C PRO A 109 3.65 -3.55 -3.34
N TYR A 110 4.53 -3.66 -2.35
CA TYR A 110 4.99 -2.53 -1.53
C TYR A 110 6.30 -2.89 -0.78
N PRO A 111 7.13 -1.91 -0.41
CA PRO A 111 8.28 -2.15 0.47
C PRO A 111 7.79 -2.49 1.89
N THR A 112 8.16 -3.66 2.40
CA THR A 112 7.85 -4.07 3.78
C THR A 112 8.94 -3.65 4.75
N ASN A 113 10.17 -3.51 4.26
CA ASN A 113 11.30 -2.99 5.01
C ASN A 113 12.29 -2.36 4.04
N VAL A 114 12.83 -1.19 4.37
CA VAL A 114 13.93 -0.57 3.61
C VAL A 114 15.10 -0.39 4.55
N ALA A 115 16.24 -1.02 4.21
CA ALA A 115 17.48 -0.76 4.91
C ALA A 115 18.06 0.57 4.43
N GLY A 116 17.55 1.67 5.00
CA GLY A 116 17.89 3.04 4.60
C GLY A 116 16.64 3.93 4.58
N GLU A 117 16.48 4.72 3.53
CA GLU A 117 15.41 5.71 3.42
C GLU A 117 14.54 5.44 2.16
N PRO A 118 13.25 5.12 2.31
CA PRO A 118 12.36 5.06 1.17
C PRO A 118 12.11 6.46 0.60
N ILE A 119 12.33 6.64 -0.71
CA ILE A 119 12.07 7.92 -1.39
C ILE A 119 10.66 7.94 -1.96
N ALA A 120 10.32 6.96 -2.80
CA ALA A 120 9.03 6.88 -3.46
C ALA A 120 8.74 5.44 -3.92
N TRP A 121 7.46 5.12 -4.09
CA TRP A 121 7.04 3.95 -4.86
C TRP A 121 5.67 4.17 -5.47
N THR A 122 5.38 3.41 -6.52
CA THR A 122 4.10 3.43 -7.25
C THR A 122 3.70 2.01 -7.66
N TRP A 123 2.41 1.78 -7.78
CA TRP A 123 1.86 0.54 -8.35
C TRP A 123 0.86 0.86 -9.45
N ASN A 124 1.27 0.66 -10.70
CA ASN A 124 0.35 0.71 -11.83
C ASN A 124 -0.27 -0.68 -12.04
N ARG A 125 -1.45 -0.88 -11.46
CA ARG A 125 -2.19 -2.15 -11.55
C ARG A 125 -2.54 -2.54 -12.99
N THR A 126 -2.83 -1.58 -13.86
CA THR A 126 -3.21 -1.85 -15.26
C THR A 126 -2.01 -2.35 -16.05
N ALA A 127 -0.87 -1.66 -15.94
CA ALA A 127 0.38 -2.08 -16.57
C ALA A 127 1.00 -3.31 -15.88
N GLY A 128 0.65 -3.58 -14.62
CA GLY A 128 1.30 -4.62 -13.82
C GLY A 128 2.72 -4.25 -13.42
N VAL A 129 2.97 -2.96 -13.21
CA VAL A 129 4.31 -2.43 -12.96
C VAL A 129 4.37 -1.76 -11.60
N PHE A 130 5.29 -2.23 -10.76
CA PHE A 130 5.67 -1.59 -9.51
C PHE A 130 7.06 -0.98 -9.62
N GLU A 131 7.21 0.22 -9.11
CA GLU A 131 8.48 0.93 -9.09
C GLU A 131 8.74 1.46 -7.69
N CYS A 132 9.97 1.32 -7.20
CA CYS A 132 10.39 1.85 -5.92
C CYS A 132 11.80 2.42 -6.03
N THR A 133 11.97 3.61 -5.44
CA THR A 133 13.27 4.28 -5.30
C THR A 133 13.55 4.49 -3.83
N TYR A 134 14.76 4.15 -3.40
CA TYR A 134 15.20 4.32 -2.02
C TYR A 134 16.70 4.59 -1.94
N ARG A 135 17.15 5.19 -0.84
CA ARG A 135 18.58 5.27 -0.50
C ARG A 135 18.90 4.07 0.39
N SER A 136 19.78 3.19 -0.07
CA SER A 136 20.27 2.08 0.74
C SER A 136 21.24 2.57 1.81
N ALA A 137 21.27 1.86 2.93
CA ALA A 137 22.34 1.93 3.91
C ALA A 137 23.53 1.06 3.48
N SER A 138 24.68 1.21 4.14
CA SER A 138 25.88 0.39 3.84
C SER A 138 25.74 -1.07 4.28
N ARG A 139 24.74 -1.40 5.10
CA ARG A 139 24.39 -2.76 5.54
C ARG A 139 22.90 -2.87 5.86
N GLY A 140 22.35 -4.06 5.70
CA GLY A 140 20.99 -4.41 6.11
C GLY A 140 20.19 -5.02 4.97
N ARG A 141 18.93 -5.32 5.25
CA ARG A 141 18.05 -6.02 4.30
C ARG A 141 16.88 -5.15 3.87
N THR A 142 16.74 -4.96 2.56
CA THR A 142 15.54 -4.38 1.96
C THR A 142 14.60 -5.53 1.54
N SER A 143 13.30 -5.38 1.77
CA SER A 143 12.30 -6.41 1.46
C SER A 143 11.01 -5.82 0.92
N PHE A 144 10.38 -6.57 0.02
CA PHE A 144 9.12 -6.20 -0.62
C PHE A 144 8.12 -7.37 -0.53
N ALA A 145 6.85 -7.05 -0.36
CA ALA A 145 5.77 -8.01 -0.57
C ALA A 145 5.38 -7.99 -2.05
N LEU A 146 5.19 -9.16 -2.65
CA LEU A 146 4.74 -9.33 -4.04
C LEU A 146 3.52 -10.27 -4.04
N PRO A 147 2.30 -9.79 -3.71
CA PRO A 147 1.14 -10.67 -3.56
C PRO A 147 0.80 -11.42 -4.85
N CYS A 148 0.50 -12.71 -4.76
CA CYS A 148 0.15 -13.53 -5.94
C CYS A 148 -1.08 -12.99 -6.68
N LEU A 149 -2.03 -12.36 -5.98
CA LEU A 149 -3.18 -11.70 -6.62
C LEU A 149 -2.77 -10.51 -7.51
N ALA A 150 -1.63 -9.87 -7.24
CA ALA A 150 -1.08 -8.82 -8.10
C ALA A 150 -0.25 -9.41 -9.26
N PHE A 151 0.31 -10.62 -9.08
CA PHE A 151 1.22 -11.30 -9.99
C PHE A 151 0.82 -12.78 -10.18
N PRO A 152 -0.34 -13.08 -10.79
CA PRO A 152 -0.90 -14.43 -10.81
C PRO A 152 -0.04 -15.43 -11.61
N ALA A 153 0.70 -14.95 -12.61
CA ALA A 153 1.64 -15.74 -13.40
C ALA A 153 3.12 -15.53 -12.97
N GLY A 154 3.35 -14.81 -11.86
CA GLY A 154 4.68 -14.40 -11.42
C GLY A 154 5.07 -13.00 -11.89
N ALA A 155 6.32 -12.64 -11.63
CA ALA A 155 6.86 -11.32 -11.92
C ALA A 155 8.35 -11.38 -12.31
N GLN A 156 8.80 -10.45 -13.13
CA GLN A 156 10.19 -10.18 -13.43
C GLN A 156 10.68 -9.00 -12.56
N VAL A 157 11.81 -9.17 -11.86
CA VAL A 157 12.41 -8.09 -11.06
C VAL A 157 13.64 -7.52 -11.75
N PHE A 158 13.70 -6.19 -11.76
CA PHE A 158 14.86 -5.41 -12.15
C PHE A 158 15.39 -4.62 -10.96
N LEU A 159 16.70 -4.68 -10.73
CA LEU A 159 17.43 -3.86 -9.77
C LEU A 159 18.43 -3.00 -10.53
N ASP A 160 18.30 -1.68 -10.39
CA ASP A 160 19.14 -0.69 -11.05
C ASP A 160 19.24 -0.94 -12.58
N GLY A 161 18.12 -1.34 -13.19
CA GLY A 161 18.00 -1.62 -14.63
C GLY A 161 18.40 -3.04 -15.07
N ASN A 162 18.93 -3.87 -14.17
CA ASN A 162 19.37 -5.23 -14.49
C ASN A 162 18.38 -6.26 -13.98
N VAL A 163 18.16 -7.34 -14.75
CA VAL A 163 17.40 -8.50 -14.28
C VAL A 163 18.05 -9.05 -13.02
N PHE A 164 17.29 -9.10 -11.93
CA PHE A 164 17.79 -9.46 -10.61
C PHE A 164 17.36 -10.87 -10.19
N ALA A 165 16.07 -11.20 -10.36
CA ALA A 165 15.51 -12.48 -9.93
C ALA A 165 14.11 -12.75 -10.52
N GLU A 166 13.69 -14.01 -10.43
CA GLU A 166 12.28 -14.43 -10.43
C GLU A 166 11.84 -14.59 -8.96
N PRO A 167 11.24 -13.59 -8.33
CA PRO A 167 10.86 -13.67 -6.92
C PRO A 167 9.61 -14.53 -6.73
N GLY A 168 9.53 -15.20 -5.58
CA GLY A 168 8.26 -15.68 -5.05
C GLY A 168 7.42 -14.51 -4.49
N PRO A 169 6.52 -14.75 -3.51
CA PRO A 169 5.65 -13.70 -2.96
C PRO A 169 6.41 -12.62 -2.15
N ARG A 170 7.73 -12.72 -2.06
CA ARG A 170 8.63 -11.78 -1.38
C ARG A 170 9.92 -11.61 -2.17
N LEU A 171 10.37 -10.37 -2.29
CA LEU A 171 11.69 -10.01 -2.79
C LEU A 171 12.55 -9.55 -1.62
N THR A 172 13.82 -9.94 -1.60
CA THR A 172 14.81 -9.54 -0.60
C THR A 172 16.10 -9.11 -1.28
N ILE A 173 16.67 -8.00 -0.83
CA ILE A 173 17.94 -7.45 -1.31
C ILE A 173 18.82 -7.20 -0.09
N GLU A 174 20.02 -7.79 -0.07
CA GLU A 174 21.05 -7.49 0.93
C GLU A 174 21.84 -6.25 0.48
N GLU A 175 21.81 -5.21 1.31
CA GLU A 175 22.52 -3.97 1.04
C GLU A 175 23.95 -4.04 1.57
N SER A 176 24.91 -3.64 0.74
CA SER A 176 26.34 -3.62 1.06
C SER A 176 27.00 -2.27 0.78
N GLU A 177 26.24 -1.32 0.23
CA GLU A 177 26.72 -0.01 -0.21
C GLU A 177 25.59 1.01 -0.05
N ALA A 178 25.93 2.20 0.45
CA ALA A 178 24.99 3.30 0.54
C ALA A 178 24.89 4.02 -0.81
N LYS A 179 23.76 3.88 -1.50
CA LYS A 179 23.49 4.54 -2.78
C LYS A 179 21.99 4.67 -3.03
N THR A 180 21.63 5.38 -4.09
CA THR A 180 20.25 5.34 -4.58
C THR A 180 20.06 4.04 -5.35
N ARG A 181 18.99 3.32 -5.02
CA ARG A 181 18.55 2.08 -5.66
C ARG A 181 17.22 2.30 -6.36
N HIS A 182 17.03 1.60 -7.47
CA HIS A 182 15.76 1.54 -8.17
C HIS A 182 15.34 0.08 -8.37
N VAL A 183 14.18 -0.27 -7.83
CA VAL A 183 13.55 -1.58 -8.01
C VAL A 183 12.34 -1.40 -8.91
N ARG A 184 12.29 -2.21 -9.97
CA ARG A 184 11.13 -2.32 -10.85
C ARG A 184 10.67 -3.77 -10.90
N VAL A 185 9.37 -3.99 -10.80
CA VAL A 185 8.76 -5.32 -10.85
C VAL A 185 7.67 -5.30 -11.90
N GLU A 186 7.77 -6.20 -12.87
CA GLU A 186 6.82 -6.32 -13.99
C GLU A 186 6.10 -7.65 -13.90
N ARG A 187 4.77 -7.64 -14.04
CA ARG A 187 3.96 -8.86 -14.15
C ARG A 187 4.24 -9.56 -15.48
N ILE A 188 4.40 -10.89 -15.43
CA ILE A 188 4.54 -11.78 -16.59
C ILE A 188 3.17 -12.11 -17.18
#